data_AF-A0A7S2KMS2-F1
#
_entry.id   AF-A0A7S2KMS2-F1
#
_cell.length_a   1.000
_cell.length_b   1.000
_cell.length_c   1.000
_cell.angle_alpha   90.00
_cell.angle_beta   90.00
_cell.angle_gamma   90.00
#
_symmetry.space_group_name_H-M   'P 1'
#
loop_
_entity.id
_entity.type
_entity.pdbx_description
1 polymer ?
#
loop_
_entity_poly.entity_id
_entity_poly.type
_entity_poly.pdbx_seq_one_letter_code
_entity_poly.pdbx_strand_id
1 'polypeptide(L)'
;MYPHERDAFQPYPDEINCLAEAAEFLGLQALSDLCSSKVSSFDTRVRKDRYIRFSEIKKRNNEQNELLIILDGMVLDITRWLEQHPGGPSIIPTQALNIECSVFFEMYHVSRQSFLYLKSFYIGELDPDDVKTLRSSGEGVSASPAFLKSLRSFTEWRVKVNNSAAMEVHKSF
;
A
#
# COMPACT_ATOMS: atom_id res chain seq x y z
N MET A 1 -2.65 -22.68 -17.05
CA MET A 1 -2.25 -21.43 -17.75
C MET A 1 -0.85 -21.64 -18.32
N TYR A 2 -0.66 -21.42 -19.62
CA TYR A 2 0.66 -21.60 -20.23
C TYR A 2 1.64 -20.51 -19.72
N PRO A 3 2.96 -20.77 -19.69
CA PRO A 3 3.94 -19.84 -19.10
C PRO A 3 3.90 -18.42 -19.68
N HIS A 4 3.56 -18.28 -20.96
CA HIS A 4 3.45 -16.98 -21.65
C HIS A 4 2.12 -16.25 -21.38
N GLU A 5 1.12 -16.92 -20.80
CA GLU A 5 -0.18 -16.34 -20.47
C GLU A 5 -0.29 -15.93 -19.00
N ARG A 6 0.72 -16.25 -18.17
CA ARG A 6 0.71 -15.89 -16.74
C ARG A 6 0.64 -14.38 -16.50
N ASP A 7 1.09 -13.58 -17.47
CA ASP A 7 1.00 -12.13 -17.42
C ASP A 7 -0.32 -11.58 -17.98
N ALA A 8 -1.11 -12.41 -18.68
CA ALA A 8 -2.34 -11.97 -19.34
C ALA A 8 -3.53 -11.80 -18.39
N PHE A 9 -3.53 -12.49 -17.25
CA PHE A 9 -4.60 -12.39 -16.25
C PHE A 9 -4.04 -12.02 -14.88
N GLN A 10 -4.36 -10.80 -14.43
CA GLN A 10 -4.05 -10.33 -13.09
C GLN A 10 -5.36 -9.96 -12.40
N PRO A 11 -5.87 -10.78 -11.46
CA PRO A 11 -7.12 -10.48 -10.79
C PRO A 11 -6.98 -9.21 -9.96
N TYR A 12 -8.07 -8.44 -9.87
CA TYR A 12 -8.08 -7.25 -9.04
C TYR A 12 -7.89 -7.63 -7.57
N PRO A 13 -7.05 -6.92 -6.80
CA PRO A 13 -6.75 -7.26 -5.42
C PRO A 13 -7.96 -7.40 -4.49
N ASP A 14 -9.05 -6.70 -4.79
CA ASP A 14 -10.29 -6.73 -4.02
C ASP A 14 -11.17 -7.94 -4.35
N GLU A 15 -10.98 -8.56 -5.52
CA GLU A 15 -11.73 -9.71 -5.98
C GLU A 15 -11.05 -11.05 -5.64
N ILE A 16 -9.78 -11.02 -5.21
CA ILE A 16 -8.96 -12.22 -4.98
C ILE A 16 -9.65 -13.24 -4.07
N ASN A 17 -10.30 -12.80 -3.00
CA ASN A 17 -10.94 -13.72 -2.05
C ASN A 17 -12.17 -14.39 -2.67
N CYS A 18 -13.06 -13.60 -3.28
CA CYS A 18 -14.24 -14.15 -3.98
C CYS A 18 -13.82 -15.06 -5.15
N LEU A 19 -12.74 -14.71 -5.85
CA LEU A 19 -12.20 -15.49 -6.94
C LEU A 19 -11.57 -16.81 -6.46
N ALA A 20 -10.93 -16.80 -5.28
CA ALA A 20 -10.41 -17.99 -4.64
C ALA A 20 -11.55 -18.96 -4.27
N GLU A 21 -12.62 -18.45 -3.64
CA GLU A 21 -13.81 -19.22 -3.29
C GLU A 21 -14.47 -19.83 -4.53
N ALA A 22 -14.65 -19.04 -5.58
CA ALA A 22 -15.20 -19.52 -6.85
C ALA A 22 -14.29 -20.57 -7.52
N ALA A 23 -12.97 -20.38 -7.46
CA ALA A 23 -12.01 -21.33 -7.99
C ALA A 23 -12.03 -22.67 -7.25
N GLU A 24 -12.16 -22.64 -5.93
CA GLU A 24 -12.30 -23.85 -5.11
C GLU A 24 -13.62 -24.56 -5.40
N PHE A 25 -14.75 -23.82 -5.43
CA PHE A 25 -16.07 -24.37 -5.74
C PHE A 25 -16.13 -25.04 -7.12
N LEU A 26 -15.47 -24.46 -8.12
CA LEU A 26 -15.44 -24.98 -9.49
C LEU A 26 -14.30 -25.99 -9.74
N GLY A 27 -13.44 -26.26 -8.75
CA GLY A 27 -12.29 -27.16 -8.89
C GLY A 27 -11.19 -26.66 -9.83
N LEU A 28 -11.05 -25.34 -9.99
CA LEU A 28 -10.08 -24.70 -10.90
C LEU A 28 -8.71 -24.54 -10.22
N GLN A 29 -7.93 -25.63 -10.16
CA GLN A 29 -6.65 -25.66 -9.43
C GLN A 29 -5.71 -24.48 -9.75
N ALA A 30 -5.47 -24.20 -11.04
CA ALA A 30 -4.54 -23.15 -11.44
C ALA A 30 -4.98 -21.74 -10.98
N LEU A 31 -6.29 -21.50 -10.90
CA LEU A 31 -6.83 -20.23 -10.41
C LEU A 31 -6.76 -20.15 -8.88
N SER A 32 -7.02 -21.27 -8.20
CA SER A 32 -6.90 -21.38 -6.74
C SER A 32 -5.45 -21.16 -6.28
N ASP A 33 -4.49 -21.77 -6.98
CA ASP A 33 -3.04 -21.57 -6.75
C ASP A 33 -2.64 -20.10 -6.98
N LEU A 34 -3.16 -19.48 -8.05
CA LEU A 34 -2.91 -18.07 -8.34
C LEU A 34 -3.43 -17.15 -7.23
N CYS A 35 -4.67 -17.35 -6.78
CA CYS A 35 -5.27 -16.54 -5.72
C CYS A 35 -4.53 -16.73 -4.39
N SER A 36 -4.22 -17.98 -4.02
CA SER A 36 -3.44 -18.30 -2.81
C SER A 36 -2.06 -17.66 -2.82
N SER A 37 -1.37 -17.68 -3.97
CA SER A 37 -0.09 -17.01 -4.16
C SER A 37 -0.19 -15.50 -3.93
N LYS A 38 -1.24 -14.86 -4.45
CA LYS A 38 -1.46 -13.42 -4.24
C LYS A 38 -1.79 -13.07 -2.78
N VAL A 39 -2.58 -13.89 -2.09
CA VAL A 39 -2.87 -13.72 -0.65
C VAL A 39 -1.59 -13.84 0.17
N SER A 40 -0.80 -14.89 -0.06
CA SER A 40 0.49 -15.10 0.62
C SER A 40 1.48 -13.95 0.37
N SER A 41 1.53 -13.44 -0.87
CA SER A 41 2.33 -12.25 -1.20
C SER A 41 1.92 -11.01 -0.40
N PHE A 42 0.62 -10.81 -0.15
CA PHE A 42 0.16 -9.73 0.70
C PHE A 42 0.56 -9.95 2.17
N ASP A 43 0.33 -11.14 2.71
CA ASP A 43 0.63 -11.44 4.11
C ASP A 43 2.11 -11.32 4.46
N THR A 44 3.00 -11.70 3.54
CA THR A 44 4.45 -11.62 3.72
C THR A 44 4.99 -10.19 3.57
N ARG A 45 4.34 -9.36 2.75
CA ARG A 45 4.75 -7.97 2.51
C ARG A 45 4.25 -7.01 3.59
N VAL A 46 3.05 -7.23 4.11
CA VAL A 46 2.36 -6.27 4.98
C VAL A 46 2.76 -6.46 6.45
N ARG A 47 3.32 -5.41 7.03
CA ARG A 47 3.66 -5.34 8.45
C ARG A 47 2.41 -5.15 9.31
N LYS A 48 2.18 -6.06 10.27
CA LYS A 48 0.98 -6.11 11.13
C LYS A 48 1.28 -5.95 12.62
N ASP A 49 2.53 -6.18 13.00
CA ASP A 49 3.03 -6.22 14.38
C ASP A 49 3.42 -4.84 14.92
N ARG A 50 3.77 -3.89 14.05
CA ARG A 50 4.16 -2.52 14.45
C ARG A 50 3.96 -1.51 13.34
N TYR A 51 3.91 -0.25 13.74
CA TYR A 51 3.93 0.89 12.82
C TYR A 51 5.29 1.03 12.12
N ILE A 52 5.28 1.57 10.92
CA ILE A 52 6.46 1.99 10.19
C ILE A 52 6.77 3.43 10.62
N ARG A 53 8.00 3.70 11.05
CA ARG A 53 8.42 5.06 11.42
C ARG A 53 8.81 5.86 10.18
N PHE A 54 8.58 7.17 10.18
CA PHE A 54 9.00 8.06 9.10
C PHE A 54 10.52 8.11 8.91
N SER A 55 11.29 7.94 9.99
CA SER A 55 12.75 7.80 9.91
C SER A 55 13.18 6.56 9.12
N GLU A 56 12.47 5.44 9.28
CA GLU A 56 12.69 4.22 8.50
C GLU A 56 12.41 4.47 7.02
N ILE A 57 11.28 5.11 6.70
CA ILE A 57 10.91 5.46 5.31
C ILE A 57 12.00 6.30 4.64
N LYS A 58 12.45 7.37 5.31
CA LYS A 58 13.52 8.23 4.80
C LYS A 58 14.81 7.46 4.55
N LYS A 59 15.19 6.60 5.49
CA LYS A 59 16.40 5.76 5.35
C LYS A 59 16.30 4.85 4.13
N ARG A 60 15.17 4.15 3.99
CA ARG A 60 14.92 3.22 2.88
C ARG A 60 14.92 3.92 1.53
N ASN A 61 14.25 5.07 1.43
CA ASN A 61 14.24 5.89 0.21
C ASN A 61 15.64 6.40 -0.18
N ASN A 62 16.46 6.78 0.81
CA ASN A 62 17.77 7.38 0.54
C ASN A 62 18.89 6.35 0.32
N GLU A 63 18.86 5.22 1.05
CA GLU A 63 19.99 4.29 1.13
C GLU A 63 19.74 2.95 0.44
N GLN A 64 18.47 2.55 0.26
CA GLN A 64 18.11 1.21 -0.22
C GLN A 64 17.53 1.20 -1.64
N ASN A 65 17.54 2.36 -2.31
CA ASN A 65 16.98 2.53 -3.65
C ASN A 65 15.53 2.04 -3.75
N GLU A 66 14.78 2.23 -2.66
CA GLU A 66 13.35 1.96 -2.61
C GLU A 66 12.58 3.25 -2.86
N LEU A 67 11.34 3.11 -3.31
CA LEU A 67 10.41 4.21 -3.50
C LEU A 67 9.16 3.96 -2.68
N LEU A 68 9.22 4.44 -1.43
CA LEU A 68 8.15 4.40 -0.46
C LEU A 68 7.46 5.77 -0.39
N ILE A 69 6.15 5.76 -0.60
CA ILE A 69 5.29 6.95 -0.48
C ILE A 69 4.30 6.80 0.67
N ILE A 70 3.85 7.94 1.21
CA ILE A 70 2.88 7.99 2.30
C ILE A 70 1.57 8.58 1.76
N LEU A 71 0.48 7.82 1.88
CA LEU A 71 -0.84 8.20 1.41
C LEU A 71 -1.90 7.93 2.49
N ASP A 72 -2.44 8.98 3.10
CA ASP A 72 -3.40 8.94 4.21
C ASP A 72 -2.97 7.99 5.35
N GLY A 73 -1.67 8.04 5.68
CA GLY A 73 -1.05 7.20 6.71
C GLY A 73 -0.67 5.78 6.26
N MET A 74 -1.08 5.36 5.06
CA MET A 74 -0.56 4.13 4.45
C MET A 74 0.88 4.34 3.99
N VAL A 75 1.71 3.32 4.12
CA VAL A 75 3.01 3.25 3.45
C VAL A 75 2.90 2.31 2.26
N LEU A 76 3.23 2.82 1.07
CA LEU A 76 3.13 2.10 -0.19
C LEU A 76 4.52 1.97 -0.81
N ASP A 77 4.91 0.75 -1.14
CA ASP A 77 6.11 0.45 -1.92
C ASP A 77 5.76 0.33 -3.40
N ILE A 78 6.22 1.30 -4.18
CA ILE A 78 6.01 1.36 -5.63
C ILE A 78 7.32 1.20 -6.40
N THR A 79 8.41 0.77 -5.74
CA THR A 79 9.75 0.66 -6.32
C THR A 79 9.75 -0.09 -7.65
N ARG A 80 9.00 -1.18 -7.72
CA ARG A 80 8.92 -2.05 -8.92
C ARG A 80 7.92 -1.58 -9.96
N TRP A 81 7.00 -0.70 -9.58
CA TRP A 81 5.88 -0.26 -10.42
C TRP A 81 6.12 1.10 -11.08
N LEU A 82 7.08 1.89 -10.60
CA LEU A 82 7.27 3.27 -11.02
C LEU A 82 7.33 3.45 -12.55
N GLU A 83 8.02 2.55 -13.26
CA GLU A 83 8.14 2.59 -14.72
C GLU A 83 6.80 2.34 -15.46
N GLN A 84 5.82 1.72 -14.79
CA GLN A 84 4.47 1.50 -15.31
C GLN A 84 3.48 2.58 -14.87
N HIS A 85 3.91 3.57 -14.10
CA HIS A 85 3.05 4.67 -13.68
C HIS A 85 2.60 5.50 -14.91
N PRO A 86 1.29 5.68 -15.15
CA PRO A 86 0.80 6.43 -16.33
C PRO A 86 1.29 7.87 -16.42
N GLY A 87 1.60 8.51 -15.29
CA GLY A 87 2.21 9.86 -15.25
C GLY A 87 3.72 9.89 -15.48
N GLY A 88 4.32 8.74 -15.80
CA GLY A 88 5.76 8.56 -15.98
C GLY A 88 6.53 8.42 -14.65
N PRO A 89 7.82 8.04 -14.71
CA PRO A 89 8.62 7.71 -13.54
C PRO A 89 9.17 8.93 -12.79
N SER A 90 9.03 10.15 -13.34
CA SER A 90 9.68 11.35 -12.80
C SER A 90 8.88 12.07 -11.72
N ILE A 91 7.55 12.10 -11.84
CA ILE A 91 6.70 12.99 -11.05
C ILE A 91 6.65 12.57 -9.57
N ILE A 92 6.56 11.27 -9.29
CA ILE A 92 6.48 10.75 -7.92
C ILE A 92 7.79 10.99 -7.15
N PRO A 93 8.99 10.61 -7.66
CA PRO A 93 10.25 10.93 -7.00
C PRO A 93 10.43 12.42 -6.70
N THR A 94 9.96 13.28 -7.61
CA THR A 94 10.14 14.73 -7.50
C THR A 94 9.23 15.35 -6.43
N GLN A 95 7.98 14.89 -6.32
CA GLN A 95 6.95 15.60 -5.55
C GLN A 95 6.43 14.85 -4.33
N ALA A 96 6.56 13.51 -4.28
CA ALA A 96 5.87 12.69 -3.28
C ALA A 96 6.82 11.97 -2.30
N LEU A 97 8.14 12.05 -2.50
CA LEU A 97 9.09 11.41 -1.59
C LEU A 97 9.15 12.11 -0.24
N ASN A 98 9.16 11.29 0.82
CA ASN A 98 9.36 11.72 2.20
C ASN A 98 8.36 12.79 2.69
N ILE A 99 7.14 12.78 2.14
CA ILE A 99 6.03 13.64 2.55
C ILE A 99 4.72 12.85 2.60
N GLU A 100 3.68 13.43 3.19
CA GLU A 100 2.31 12.95 3.05
C GLU A 100 1.76 13.45 1.69
N CYS A 101 1.57 12.55 0.72
CA CYS A 101 1.33 12.93 -0.67
C CYS A 101 -0.15 12.87 -1.09
N SER A 102 -1.10 12.81 -0.14
CA SER A 102 -2.54 12.72 -0.47
C SER A 102 -3.02 13.86 -1.35
N VAL A 103 -2.49 15.07 -1.16
CA VAL A 103 -2.86 16.24 -1.95
C VAL A 103 -2.46 16.07 -3.43
N PHE A 104 -1.25 15.59 -3.69
CA PHE A 104 -0.78 15.34 -5.06
C PHE A 104 -1.59 14.21 -5.69
N PHE A 105 -1.91 13.17 -4.90
CA PHE A 105 -2.76 12.08 -5.39
C PHE A 105 -4.13 12.60 -5.84
N GLU A 106 -4.77 13.47 -5.04
CA GLU A 106 -6.05 14.09 -5.39
C GLU A 106 -5.94 14.98 -6.64
N MET A 107 -4.88 15.78 -6.76
CA MET A 107 -4.69 16.68 -7.90
C MET A 107 -4.52 15.95 -9.23
N TYR A 108 -3.79 14.81 -9.24
CA TYR A 108 -3.43 14.12 -10.47
C TYR A 108 -4.41 13.00 -10.87
N HIS A 109 -5.22 12.48 -9.94
CA HIS A 109 -6.13 11.37 -10.22
C HIS A 109 -7.59 11.79 -10.18
N VAL A 110 -8.15 12.04 -11.37
CA VAL A 110 -9.55 12.44 -11.53
C VAL A 110 -10.52 11.29 -11.24
N SER A 111 -10.14 10.05 -11.57
CA SER A 111 -10.98 8.86 -11.38
C SER A 111 -10.52 8.02 -10.18
N ARG A 112 -11.40 7.13 -9.72
CA ARG A 112 -11.08 6.18 -8.62
C ARG A 112 -10.34 4.92 -9.06
N GLN A 113 -10.02 4.79 -10.35
CA GLN A 113 -9.33 3.60 -10.86
C GLN A 113 -7.98 3.38 -10.17
N SER A 114 -7.27 4.45 -9.84
CA SER A 114 -6.00 4.37 -9.13
C SER A 114 -6.11 3.77 -7.72
N PHE A 115 -7.30 3.85 -7.08
CA PHE A 115 -7.50 3.26 -5.75
C PHE A 115 -7.42 1.74 -5.76
N LEU A 116 -7.83 1.10 -6.86
CA LEU A 116 -7.85 -0.36 -7.02
C LEU A 116 -6.46 -1.00 -6.96
N TYR A 117 -5.41 -0.20 -7.22
CA TYR A 117 -4.03 -0.68 -7.22
C TYR A 117 -3.34 -0.53 -5.88
N LEU A 118 -3.86 0.30 -4.97
CA LEU A 118 -3.18 0.66 -3.71
C LEU A 118 -2.86 -0.55 -2.84
N LYS A 119 -3.76 -1.56 -2.81
CA LYS A 119 -3.58 -2.80 -2.06
C LYS A 119 -2.34 -3.60 -2.49
N SER A 120 -2.00 -3.53 -3.78
CA SER A 120 -0.82 -4.20 -4.32
C SER A 120 0.49 -3.58 -3.82
N PHE A 121 0.50 -2.28 -3.54
CA PHE A 121 1.68 -1.54 -3.09
C PHE A 121 1.77 -1.43 -1.57
N TYR A 122 0.67 -1.66 -0.86
CA TYR A 122 0.62 -1.51 0.59
C TYR A 122 1.60 -2.42 1.33
N ILE A 123 2.34 -1.84 2.28
CA ILE A 123 3.30 -2.55 3.14
C ILE A 123 3.03 -2.36 4.64
N GLY A 124 2.13 -1.45 5.03
CA GLY A 124 1.79 -1.22 6.43
C GLY A 124 1.35 0.21 6.73
N GLU A 125 1.15 0.47 8.02
CA GLU A 125 0.70 1.76 8.55
C GLU A 125 1.87 2.59 9.08
N LEU A 126 1.86 3.90 8.79
CA LEU A 126 2.75 4.87 9.38
C LEU A 126 2.38 5.13 10.86
N ASP A 127 3.40 5.41 11.67
CA ASP A 127 3.22 5.78 13.07
C ASP A 127 2.29 7.01 13.22
N PRO A 128 1.29 6.97 14.12
CA PRO A 128 0.32 8.06 14.26
C PRO A 128 0.93 9.42 14.62
N ASP A 129 2.03 9.46 15.34
CA ASP A 129 2.69 10.72 15.70
C ASP A 129 3.49 11.29 14.52
N ASP A 130 4.07 10.41 13.69
CA ASP A 130 4.70 10.80 12.43
C ASP A 130 3.63 11.33 11.45
N VAL A 131 2.43 10.72 11.40
CA VAL A 131 1.29 11.22 10.59
C VAL A 131 0.90 12.64 11.00
N LYS A 132 0.73 12.91 12.31
CA LYS A 132 0.38 14.25 12.81
C LYS A 132 1.47 15.27 12.45
N THR A 133 2.72 14.88 12.63
CA THR A 133 3.87 15.73 12.33
C THR A 133 3.88 16.10 10.84
N LEU A 134 3.82 15.13 9.94
CA LEU A 134 3.84 15.36 8.49
C LEU A 134 2.68 16.24 8.00
N ARG A 135 1.49 16.06 8.56
CA ARG A 135 0.32 16.89 8.22
C ARG A 135 0.43 18.33 8.72
N SER A 136 1.17 18.55 9.80
CA SER A 136 1.36 19.88 10.40
C SER A 136 2.51 20.65 9.75
N SER A 137 3.46 19.94 9.14
CA SER A 137 4.66 20.53 8.49
C SER A 137 4.41 21.08 7.07
N GLY A 138 3.26 20.76 6.45
CA GLY A 138 2.93 21.25 5.11
C GLY A 138 2.44 22.70 5.15
N GLU A 139 2.91 23.53 4.22
CA GLU A 139 2.39 24.89 3.95
C GLU A 139 0.93 24.81 3.47
N GLY A 140 -0.02 24.58 4.38
CA GLY A 140 -1.45 24.83 4.19
C GLY A 140 -2.21 23.98 3.14
N VAL A 141 -1.54 23.19 2.30
CA VAL A 141 -2.22 22.40 1.26
C VAL A 141 -2.32 20.93 1.70
N SER A 142 -3.52 20.54 2.14
CA SER A 142 -3.88 19.15 2.44
C SER A 142 -4.95 18.68 1.47
N ALA A 143 -5.06 17.36 1.29
CA ALA A 143 -6.14 16.77 0.51
C ALA A 143 -7.50 17.11 1.13
N SER A 144 -8.53 17.21 0.28
CA SER A 144 -9.87 17.56 0.73
C SER A 144 -10.45 16.47 1.64
N PRO A 145 -11.26 16.84 2.65
CA PRO A 145 -11.93 15.85 3.49
C PRO A 145 -12.82 14.88 2.70
N ALA A 146 -13.41 15.34 1.58
CA ALA A 146 -14.23 14.52 0.70
C ALA A 146 -13.39 13.45 -0.02
N PHE A 147 -12.23 13.83 -0.54
CA PHE A 147 -11.27 12.89 -1.13
C PHE A 147 -10.80 11.87 -0.12
N LEU A 148 -10.37 12.30 1.08
CA LEU A 148 -9.90 11.40 2.12
C LEU A 148 -10.99 10.40 2.57
N LYS A 149 -12.23 10.87 2.73
CA LYS A 149 -13.37 9.98 3.03
C LYS A 149 -13.56 8.94 1.94
N SER A 150 -13.48 9.37 0.68
CA SER A 150 -13.56 8.52 -0.50
C SER A 150 -12.43 7.49 -0.55
N LEU A 151 -11.18 7.91 -0.34
CA LEU A 151 -10.01 7.03 -0.33
C LEU A 151 -10.14 5.96 0.76
N ARG A 152 -10.60 6.34 1.96
CA ARG A 152 -10.79 5.42 3.09
C ARG A 152 -11.83 4.34 2.80
N SER A 153 -12.91 4.66 2.08
CA SER A 153 -13.92 3.64 1.72
C SER A 153 -13.41 2.62 0.70
N PHE A 154 -12.29 2.89 0.01
CA PHE A 154 -11.64 1.96 -0.93
C PHE A 154 -10.43 1.25 -0.32
N THR A 155 -10.11 1.56 0.94
CA THR A 155 -8.92 1.04 1.64
C THR A 155 -9.28 0.39 2.97
N GLU A 156 -10.49 -0.18 3.07
CA GLU A 156 -10.98 -0.90 4.27
C GLU A 156 -10.16 -2.16 4.59
N TRP A 157 -9.41 -2.66 3.60
CA TRP A 157 -8.48 -3.79 3.72
C TRP A 157 -7.19 -3.47 4.49
N ARG A 158 -6.95 -2.20 4.89
CA ARG A 158 -5.79 -1.80 5.69
C ARG A 158 -5.73 -2.57 7.01
N VAL A 159 -4.52 -2.91 7.41
CA VAL A 159 -4.34 -3.67 8.65
C VAL A 159 -4.45 -2.75 9.87
N LYS A 160 -5.01 -3.28 10.96
CA LYS A 160 -4.88 -2.66 12.28
C LYS A 160 -3.60 -3.17 12.91
N VAL A 161 -2.72 -2.26 13.29
CA VAL A 161 -1.45 -2.62 13.93
C VAL A 161 -1.73 -3.08 15.36
N ASN A 162 -1.32 -4.31 15.67
CA ASN A 162 -1.46 -4.88 17.01
C ASN A 162 -0.16 -4.67 17.78
N ASN A 163 -0.14 -3.70 18.70
CA ASN A 163 1.08 -3.33 19.43
C ASN A 163 1.49 -4.35 20.54
N SER A 164 1.03 -5.60 20.47
CA SER A 164 1.19 -6.62 21.51
C SER A 164 2.64 -7.09 21.68
N ALA A 165 3.50 -6.93 20.67
CA ALA A 165 4.90 -7.37 20.70
C ALA A 165 5.80 -6.48 21.59
N ALA A 166 5.38 -5.25 21.92
CA ALA A 166 6.17 -4.34 22.75
C ALA A 166 6.10 -4.68 24.27
N MET A 167 5.11 -5.46 24.71
CA MET A 167 4.89 -5.75 26.13
C MET A 167 5.59 -7.01 26.65
N GLU A 168 6.08 -7.90 25.77
CA GLU A 168 6.73 -9.15 26.21
C GLU A 168 8.23 -8.98 26.52
N VAL A 169 8.89 -7.97 25.95
CA VAL A 169 10.34 -7.75 26.16
C VAL A 169 10.64 -7.12 27.54
N HIS A 170 9.66 -6.45 28.17
CA HIS A 170 9.89 -5.70 29.42
C HIS A 170 9.60 -6.48 30.71
N LYS A 171 9.29 -7.79 30.63
CA LYS A 171 9.03 -8.65 31.79
C LYS A 171 10.21 -9.54 32.21
N SER A 172 11.38 -9.35 31.60
CA SER A 172 12.56 -10.16 31.89
C SER A 172 13.77 -9.27 32.20
N PHE A 173 13.74 -8.52 33.31
CA PHE A 173 14.92 -8.07 34.06
C PHE A 173 14.52 -7.76 35.51
#